data_AF-A0A9E8ZAT9-F1
#
_entry.id   AF-A0A9E8ZAT9-F1
#
_cell.length_a   1.000
_cell.length_b   1.000
_cell.length_c   1.000
_cell.angle_alpha   90.00
_cell.angle_beta   90.00
_cell.angle_gamma   90.00
#
_symmetry.space_group_name_H-M   'P 1'
#
loop_
_entity.id
_entity.type
_entity.pdbx_description
1 polymer ?
#
loop_
_entity_poly.entity_id
_entity_poly.type
_entity_poly.pdbx_seq_one_letter_code
_entity_poly.pdbx_strand_id
1 'polypeptide(L)'
;MVSQKTIEIVKATAPILKERGEEITRRMYEIAFTERPDYRRGFENTWMQHFDGGGQAHKLAAAVYAYATHIDRLEKLTATVDHIAHRHVATRILPEQYPLIGEKLLQAMKDVLQDAATDEVIAAWAEAYEALASLFIQKEKAIYQQEDQVLTERLAIANNPG
;
A
#
# COMPACT_ATOMS: atom_id res chain seq x y z
N MET A 1 9.06 12.56 8.19
CA MET A 1 9.07 13.40 6.98
C MET A 1 10.19 12.85 6.10
N VAL A 2 9.93 12.59 4.83
CA VAL A 2 10.91 11.98 3.93
C VAL A 2 12.06 12.96 3.66
N SER A 3 13.31 12.49 3.66
CA SER A 3 14.47 13.34 3.41
C SER A 3 14.50 13.87 1.97
N GLN A 4 15.10 15.05 1.78
CA GLN A 4 15.24 15.65 0.44
C GLN A 4 15.98 14.72 -0.54
N LYS A 5 17.02 14.06 -0.04
CA LYS A 5 17.79 13.06 -0.79
C LYS A 5 16.89 11.90 -1.26
N THR A 6 16.06 11.38 -0.36
CA THR A 6 15.11 10.30 -0.70
C THR A 6 14.08 10.75 -1.73
N ILE A 7 13.54 11.98 -1.60
CA ILE A 7 12.62 12.56 -2.59
C ILE A 7 13.27 12.58 -3.99
N GLU A 8 14.53 13.01 -4.08
CA GLU A 8 15.27 13.07 -5.34
C GLU A 8 15.49 11.68 -5.95
N ILE A 9 15.96 10.71 -5.16
CA ILE A 9 16.20 9.33 -5.62
C ILE A 9 14.90 8.66 -6.07
N VAL A 10 13.83 8.76 -5.28
CA VAL A 10 12.52 8.17 -5.59
C VAL A 10 11.96 8.75 -6.87
N LYS A 11 12.03 10.08 -7.06
CA LYS A 11 11.59 10.71 -8.30
C LYS A 11 12.44 10.33 -9.51
N ALA A 12 13.76 10.24 -9.35
CA ALA A 12 14.68 9.86 -10.42
C ALA A 12 14.48 8.40 -10.86
N THR A 13 14.09 7.51 -9.94
CA THR A 13 13.88 6.08 -10.20
C THR A 13 12.42 5.71 -10.48
N ALA A 14 11.47 6.61 -10.23
CA ALA A 14 10.05 6.41 -10.52
C ALA A 14 9.74 6.01 -11.98
N PRO A 15 10.40 6.53 -13.04
CA PRO A 15 10.15 6.09 -14.41
C PRO A 15 10.40 4.59 -14.62
N ILE A 16 11.38 4.00 -13.91
CA ILE A 16 11.67 2.57 -14.00
C ILE A 16 10.49 1.73 -13.46
N LEU A 17 9.82 2.22 -12.41
CA LEU A 17 8.62 1.60 -11.87
C LEU A 17 7.40 1.78 -12.77
N LYS A 18 7.36 2.82 -13.61
CA LYS A 18 6.32 2.94 -14.63
C LYS A 18 6.45 1.83 -15.67
N GLU A 19 7.67 1.49 -16.06
CA GLU A 19 7.95 0.47 -17.07
C GLU A 19 7.86 -0.96 -16.50
N ARG A 20 8.37 -1.17 -15.28
CA ARG A 20 8.50 -2.50 -14.66
C ARG A 20 7.62 -2.73 -13.44
N GLY A 21 6.73 -1.79 -13.11
CA GLY A 21 5.92 -1.86 -11.90
C GLY A 21 4.99 -3.08 -11.83
N GLU A 22 4.49 -3.54 -12.98
CA GLU A 22 3.69 -4.77 -13.06
C GLU A 22 4.54 -6.01 -12.74
N GLU A 23 5.76 -6.07 -13.25
CA GLU A 23 6.74 -7.13 -12.97
C GLU A 23 7.13 -7.15 -11.49
N ILE A 24 7.44 -5.97 -10.92
CA ILE A 24 7.73 -5.80 -9.48
C ILE A 24 6.57 -6.28 -8.64
N THR A 25 5.35 -5.86 -8.97
CA THR A 25 4.18 -6.19 -8.15
C THR A 25 3.84 -7.68 -8.25
N ARG A 26 3.92 -8.28 -9.45
CA ARG A 26 3.76 -9.72 -9.61
C ARG A 26 4.79 -10.47 -8.78
N ARG A 27 6.05 -10.05 -8.84
CA ARG A 27 7.14 -10.67 -8.07
C ARG A 27 6.91 -10.54 -6.56
N MET A 28 6.44 -9.39 -6.08
CA MET A 28 6.07 -9.19 -4.67
C MET A 28 5.02 -10.21 -4.22
N TYR A 29 3.96 -10.41 -5.00
CA TYR A 29 2.91 -11.40 -4.68
C TYR A 29 3.43 -12.85 -4.72
N GLU A 30 4.30 -13.18 -5.68
CA GLU A 30 4.94 -14.49 -5.74
C GLU A 30 5.74 -14.80 -4.47
N ILE A 31 6.56 -13.83 -4.01
CA ILE A 31 7.35 -13.98 -2.78
C ILE A 31 6.40 -14.11 -1.57
N ALA A 32 5.41 -13.22 -1.46
CA ALA A 32 4.48 -13.20 -0.33
C ALA A 32 3.70 -14.52 -0.19
N PHE A 33 3.21 -15.09 -1.31
CA PHE A 33 2.44 -16.34 -1.30
C PHE A 33 3.31 -17.59 -1.12
N THR A 34 4.59 -17.53 -1.49
CA THR A 34 5.54 -18.63 -1.28
C THR A 34 5.89 -18.74 0.21
N GLU A 35 6.14 -17.62 0.87
CA GLU A 35 6.52 -17.60 2.29
C GLU A 35 5.32 -17.75 3.24
N ARG A 36 4.14 -17.29 2.82
CA ARG A 36 2.91 -17.36 3.63
C ARG A 36 1.76 -17.98 2.84
N PRO A 37 1.75 -19.33 2.69
CA PRO A 37 0.64 -20.04 2.04
C PRO A 37 -0.71 -19.83 2.76
N ASP A 38 -0.68 -19.49 4.05
CA ASP A 38 -1.84 -19.09 4.84
C ASP A 38 -2.45 -17.76 4.36
N TYR A 39 -1.62 -16.80 3.93
CA TYR A 39 -2.09 -15.56 3.33
C TYR A 39 -2.76 -15.79 1.99
N ARG A 40 -2.32 -16.76 1.19
CA ARG A 40 -3.02 -17.14 -0.05
C ARG A 40 -4.49 -17.49 0.22
N ARG A 41 -4.79 -18.27 1.27
CA ARG A 41 -6.18 -18.62 1.66
C ARG A 41 -7.00 -17.43 2.16
N GLY A 42 -6.37 -16.47 2.84
CA GLY A 42 -7.01 -15.21 3.21
C GLY A 42 -7.34 -14.35 2.00
N PHE A 43 -6.38 -14.22 1.07
CA PHE A 43 -6.53 -13.52 -0.21
C PHE A 43 -7.60 -14.17 -1.11
N GLU A 44 -7.60 -15.49 -1.23
CA GLU A 44 -8.60 -16.28 -1.98
C GLU A 44 -10.02 -16.20 -1.40
N ASN A 45 -10.20 -15.77 -0.15
CA ASN A 45 -11.53 -15.60 0.46
C ASN A 45 -11.98 -14.12 0.49
N THR A 46 -11.20 -13.21 -0.10
CA THR A 46 -11.61 -11.82 -0.38
C THR A 46 -12.08 -11.68 -1.83
N TRP A 47 -12.47 -10.47 -2.27
CA TRP A 47 -12.79 -10.19 -3.68
C TRP A 47 -11.61 -10.42 -4.65
N MET A 48 -10.44 -10.79 -4.15
CA MET A 48 -9.31 -11.30 -4.95
C MET A 48 -9.44 -12.80 -5.29
N GLN A 49 -10.62 -13.41 -5.14
CA GLN A 49 -10.95 -14.72 -5.76
C GLN A 49 -10.64 -14.76 -7.26
N HIS A 50 -10.71 -13.60 -7.92
CA HIS A 50 -10.24 -13.39 -9.28
C HIS A 50 -8.93 -12.60 -9.28
N PHE A 51 -7.92 -13.09 -8.56
CA PHE A 51 -6.56 -12.58 -8.69
C PHE A 51 -6.08 -12.89 -10.11
N ASP A 52 -6.36 -11.97 -11.04
CA ASP A 52 -5.87 -12.05 -12.42
C ASP A 52 -4.37 -11.75 -12.52
N GLY A 53 -3.71 -11.45 -11.38
CA GLY A 53 -2.30 -11.09 -11.28
C GLY A 53 -2.01 -9.72 -11.88
N GLY A 54 -2.36 -9.51 -13.15
CA GLY A 54 -2.07 -8.32 -13.93
C GLY A 54 -2.92 -7.10 -13.56
N GLY A 55 -4.23 -7.24 -13.40
CA GLY A 55 -5.14 -6.10 -13.15
C GLY A 55 -4.93 -5.46 -11.78
N GLN A 56 -4.63 -6.26 -10.77
CA GLN A 56 -4.23 -5.75 -9.45
C GLN A 56 -2.81 -5.23 -9.42
N ALA A 57 -1.86 -5.94 -10.07
CA ALA A 57 -0.48 -5.49 -10.17
C ALA A 57 -0.38 -4.11 -10.85
N HIS A 58 -1.15 -3.92 -11.92
CA HIS A 58 -1.22 -2.65 -12.63
C HIS A 58 -1.74 -1.51 -11.74
N LYS A 59 -2.81 -1.74 -10.96
CA LYS A 59 -3.36 -0.73 -10.05
C LYS A 59 -2.38 -0.34 -8.95
N LEU A 60 -1.69 -1.31 -8.35
CA LEU A 60 -0.70 -1.03 -7.32
C LEU A 60 0.51 -0.28 -7.92
N ALA A 61 1.02 -0.73 -9.07
CA ALA A 61 2.11 -0.08 -9.78
C ALA A 61 1.77 1.38 -10.12
N ALA A 62 0.57 1.64 -10.64
CA ALA A 62 0.10 3.00 -10.93
C ALA A 62 0.00 3.87 -9.68
N ALA A 63 -0.47 3.31 -8.55
CA ALA A 63 -0.55 4.04 -7.28
C ALA A 63 0.83 4.36 -6.71
N VAL A 64 1.77 3.40 -6.72
CA VAL A 64 3.16 3.60 -6.27
C VAL A 64 3.87 4.62 -7.17
N TYR A 65 3.67 4.57 -8.48
CA TYR A 65 4.21 5.54 -9.41
C TYR A 65 3.65 6.95 -9.15
N ALA A 66 2.33 7.09 -9.01
CA ALA A 66 1.70 8.37 -8.70
C ALA A 66 2.23 8.95 -7.38
N TYR A 67 2.37 8.12 -6.35
CA TYR A 67 2.99 8.49 -5.08
C TYR A 67 4.42 9.00 -5.28
N ALA A 68 5.27 8.24 -5.97
CA ALA A 68 6.67 8.59 -6.19
C ALA A 68 6.83 9.93 -6.92
N THR A 69 5.96 10.21 -7.92
CA THR A 69 5.98 11.49 -8.65
C THR A 69 5.49 12.69 -7.84
N HIS A 70 4.79 12.45 -6.73
CA HIS A 70 4.17 13.46 -5.87
C HIS A 70 4.57 13.34 -4.40
N ILE A 71 5.70 12.67 -4.10
CA ILE A 71 6.15 12.40 -2.73
C ILE A 71 6.40 13.68 -1.89
N ASP A 72 6.68 14.81 -2.55
CA ASP A 72 6.85 16.13 -1.96
C ASP A 72 5.58 17.00 -1.99
N ARG A 73 4.50 16.49 -2.58
CA ARG A 73 3.22 17.19 -2.80
C ARG A 73 2.05 16.24 -2.57
N LEU A 74 1.99 15.65 -1.37
CA LEU A 74 1.00 14.63 -1.00
C LEU A 74 -0.43 15.16 -0.99
N GLU A 75 -0.64 16.47 -0.90
CA GLU A 75 -1.95 17.13 -1.04
C GLU A 75 -2.61 16.82 -2.40
N LYS A 76 -1.82 16.52 -3.44
CA LYS A 76 -2.34 16.11 -4.75
C LYS A 76 -2.92 14.70 -4.76
N LEU A 77 -2.55 13.88 -3.78
CA LEU A 77 -2.95 12.49 -3.68
C LEU A 77 -4.12 12.30 -2.71
N THR A 78 -4.59 13.35 -2.03
CA THR A 78 -5.56 13.23 -0.93
C THR A 78 -6.79 12.41 -1.31
N ALA A 79 -7.44 12.71 -2.43
CA ALA A 79 -8.63 11.97 -2.89
C ALA A 79 -8.33 10.49 -3.18
N THR A 80 -7.19 10.21 -3.81
CA THR A 80 -6.77 8.83 -4.14
C THR A 80 -6.43 8.04 -2.87
N VAL A 81 -5.70 8.65 -1.94
CA VAL A 81 -5.35 8.05 -0.66
C VAL A 81 -6.61 7.77 0.15
N ASP A 82 -7.57 8.69 0.17
CA ASP A 82 -8.84 8.51 0.86
C ASP A 82 -9.63 7.32 0.33
N HIS A 83 -9.75 7.24 -1.00
CA HIS A 83 -10.43 6.15 -1.67
C HIS A 83 -9.78 4.78 -1.39
N ILE A 84 -8.44 4.72 -1.36
CA ILE A 84 -7.71 3.48 -1.04
C ILE A 84 -7.88 3.12 0.44
N ALA A 85 -7.79 4.09 1.35
CA ALA A 85 -7.95 3.87 2.80
C ALA A 85 -9.33 3.28 3.14
N HIS A 86 -10.41 3.78 2.52
CA HIS A 86 -11.75 3.19 2.67
C HIS A 86 -11.81 1.74 2.18
N ARG A 87 -11.13 1.43 1.07
CA ARG A 87 -11.05 0.04 0.59
C ARG A 87 -10.26 -0.85 1.56
N HIS A 88 -9.16 -0.35 2.14
CA HIS A 88 -8.38 -1.06 3.14
C HIS A 88 -9.20 -1.39 4.39
N VAL A 89 -9.97 -0.42 4.90
CA VAL A 89 -10.91 -0.63 6.01
C VAL A 89 -11.97 -1.67 5.65
N ALA A 90 -12.56 -1.59 4.45
CA ALA A 90 -13.54 -2.57 3.99
C ALA A 90 -12.96 -4.00 3.86
N THR A 91 -11.67 -4.14 3.55
CA THR A 91 -10.94 -5.43 3.59
C THR A 91 -10.50 -5.87 4.99
N ARG A 92 -10.60 -5.00 6.01
CA ARG A 92 -10.01 -5.22 7.34
C ARG A 92 -8.49 -5.35 7.31
N ILE A 93 -7.82 -4.52 6.51
CA ILE A 93 -6.36 -4.41 6.60
C ILE A 93 -5.98 -3.82 7.97
N LEU A 94 -4.95 -4.39 8.57
CA LEU A 94 -4.41 -4.01 9.85
C LEU A 94 -2.97 -3.46 9.74
N PRO A 95 -2.54 -2.58 10.66
CA PRO A 95 -1.21 -1.97 10.63
C PRO A 95 -0.06 -2.98 10.57
N GLU A 96 -0.20 -4.15 11.18
CA GLU A 96 0.84 -5.19 11.26
C GLU A 96 1.12 -5.84 9.89
N GLN A 97 0.24 -5.65 8.91
CA GLN A 97 0.43 -6.16 7.55
C GLN A 97 1.35 -5.27 6.71
N TYR A 98 1.50 -3.98 7.04
CA TYR A 98 2.34 -3.05 6.27
C TYR A 98 3.82 -3.45 6.25
N PRO A 99 4.48 -3.75 7.39
CA PRO A 99 5.88 -4.17 7.37
C PRO A 99 6.13 -5.39 6.47
N LEU A 100 5.20 -6.35 6.48
CA LEU A 100 5.29 -7.56 5.67
C LEU A 100 5.23 -7.24 4.18
N ILE A 101 4.25 -6.42 3.76
CA ILE A 101 4.14 -6.03 2.35
C ILE A 101 5.34 -5.18 1.91
N GLY A 102 5.80 -4.26 2.76
CA GLY A 102 6.97 -3.43 2.49
C GLY A 102 8.23 -4.24 2.23
N GLU A 103 8.50 -5.25 3.07
CA GLU A 103 9.63 -6.15 2.91
C GLU A 103 9.60 -6.87 1.54
N LYS A 104 8.43 -7.43 1.17
CA LYS A 104 8.29 -8.16 -0.10
C LYS A 104 8.33 -7.24 -1.31
N LEU A 105 7.85 -6.01 -1.18
CA LEU A 105 7.97 -5.01 -2.24
C LEU A 105 9.43 -4.66 -2.48
N LEU A 106 10.19 -4.36 -1.43
CA LEU A 106 11.63 -4.02 -1.54
C LEU A 106 12.44 -5.20 -2.07
N GLN A 107 12.13 -6.43 -1.66
CA GLN A 107 12.75 -7.63 -2.21
C GLN A 107 12.43 -7.80 -3.70
N ALA A 108 11.17 -7.61 -4.10
CA ALA A 108 10.77 -7.66 -5.50
C ALA A 108 11.46 -6.58 -6.34
N MET A 109 11.64 -5.37 -5.79
CA MET A 109 12.42 -4.32 -6.45
C MET A 109 13.87 -4.74 -6.67
N LYS A 110 14.52 -5.38 -5.70
CA LYS A 110 15.88 -5.92 -5.87
C LYS A 110 15.95 -6.98 -6.97
N ASP A 111 15.03 -7.95 -6.92
CA ASP A 111 14.99 -9.05 -7.89
C ASP A 111 14.80 -8.55 -9.33
N VAL A 112 13.91 -7.57 -9.50
CA VAL A 112 13.54 -7.03 -10.81
C VAL A 112 14.61 -6.05 -11.29
N LEU A 113 14.96 -5.04 -10.51
CA LEU A 113 15.85 -3.95 -10.93
C LEU A 113 17.33 -4.34 -10.99
N GLN A 114 17.74 -5.40 -10.28
CA GLN A 114 19.12 -5.92 -10.31
C GLN A 114 20.15 -4.80 -10.07
N ASP A 115 21.05 -4.54 -11.03
CA ASP A 115 22.12 -3.53 -10.91
C ASP A 115 21.58 -2.10 -10.65
N ALA A 116 20.32 -1.82 -11.01
CA ALA A 116 19.68 -0.54 -10.74
C ALA A 116 19.13 -0.41 -9.31
N ALA A 117 18.98 -1.52 -8.57
CA ALA A 117 18.60 -1.52 -7.15
C ALA A 117 19.84 -1.40 -6.25
N THR A 118 20.56 -0.28 -6.36
CA THR A 118 21.66 0.04 -5.44
C THR A 118 21.14 0.17 -4.00
N ASP A 119 22.03 -0.01 -3.02
CA ASP A 119 21.66 0.11 -1.60
C ASP A 119 21.02 1.47 -1.28
N GLU A 120 21.50 2.53 -1.93
CA GLU A 120 20.96 3.88 -1.80
C GLU A 120 19.53 4.00 -2.38
N VAL A 121 19.28 3.38 -3.53
CA VAL A 121 17.94 3.33 -4.14
C VAL A 121 16.99 2.57 -3.23
N ILE A 122 17.37 1.39 -2.77
CA ILE A 122 16.51 0.58 -1.89
C ILE A 122 16.24 1.29 -0.56
N ALA A 123 17.24 1.94 0.06
CA ALA A 123 17.05 2.69 1.29
C ALA A 123 16.06 3.86 1.10
N ALA A 124 16.17 4.59 -0.01
CA ALA A 124 15.23 5.65 -0.35
C ALA A 124 13.79 5.13 -0.54
N TRP A 125 13.62 4.01 -1.26
CA TRP A 125 12.31 3.39 -1.43
C TRP A 125 11.73 2.83 -0.13
N ALA A 126 12.57 2.35 0.79
CA ALA A 126 12.14 1.92 2.11
C ALA A 126 11.59 3.08 2.94
N GLU A 127 12.33 4.19 3.02
CA GLU A 127 11.88 5.41 3.72
C GLU A 127 10.58 5.96 3.10
N ALA A 128 10.47 5.96 1.77
CA ALA A 128 9.26 6.38 1.07
C ALA A 128 8.07 5.45 1.37
N TYR A 129 8.29 4.14 1.40
CA TYR A 129 7.27 3.16 1.77
C TYR A 129 6.78 3.39 3.21
N GLU A 130 7.69 3.55 4.17
CA GLU A 130 7.35 3.78 5.58
C GLU A 130 6.52 5.05 5.77
N ALA A 131 6.85 6.12 5.04
CA ALA A 131 6.09 7.36 5.05
C ALA A 131 4.68 7.18 4.49
N LEU A 132 4.53 6.44 3.39
CA LEU A 132 3.23 6.12 2.80
C LEU A 132 2.40 5.21 3.72
N ALA A 133 3.01 4.18 4.29
CA ALA A 133 2.36 3.27 5.23
C ALA A 133 1.84 4.02 6.45
N SER A 134 2.65 4.91 7.02
CA SER A 134 2.25 5.76 8.16
C SER A 134 1.06 6.67 7.82
N LEU A 135 0.99 7.20 6.59
CA LEU A 135 -0.14 8.00 6.12
C LEU A 135 -1.42 7.15 6.06
N PHE A 136 -1.35 5.96 5.47
CA PHE A 136 -2.50 5.06 5.37
C PHE A 136 -2.98 4.59 6.74
N ILE A 137 -2.07 4.12 7.61
CA ILE A 137 -2.40 3.67 8.96
C ILE A 137 -3.14 4.75 9.76
N GLN A 138 -2.70 6.01 9.67
CA GLN A 138 -3.37 7.13 10.34
C GLN A 138 -4.78 7.38 9.79
N LYS A 139 -4.95 7.35 8.46
CA LYS A 139 -6.26 7.53 7.82
C LYS A 139 -7.22 6.38 8.12
N GLU A 140 -6.75 5.14 8.01
CA GLU A 140 -7.54 3.94 8.30
C GLU A 140 -8.00 3.93 9.76
N LYS A 141 -7.12 4.29 10.69
CA LYS A 141 -7.48 4.45 12.10
C LYS A 141 -8.62 5.44 12.30
N ALA A 142 -8.59 6.59 11.62
CA ALA A 142 -9.65 7.59 11.72
C ALA A 142 -10.98 7.06 11.15
N ILE A 143 -10.95 6.34 10.03
CA ILE A 143 -12.14 5.73 9.43
C ILE A 143 -12.73 4.67 10.37
N TYR A 144 -11.91 3.77 10.94
CA TYR A 144 -12.37 2.78 11.91
C TYR A 144 -13.04 3.42 13.13
N GLN A 145 -12.46 4.51 13.66
CA GLN A 145 -13.03 5.26 14.78
C GLN A 145 -14.38 5.89 14.43
N GLN A 146 -14.51 6.42 13.22
CA GLN A 146 -15.76 7.00 12.74
C GLN A 146 -16.86 5.94 12.57
N GLU A 147 -16.53 4.77 12.02
CA GLU A 147 -17.49 3.67 11.87
C GLU A 147 -17.99 3.15 13.22
N ASP A 148 -17.09 3.03 14.21
CA ASP A 148 -17.44 2.62 15.57
C ASP A 148 -18.33 3.64 16.29
N GLN A 149 -18.05 4.94 16.12
CA GLN A 149 -18.89 6.00 16.65
C GLN A 149 -20.31 5.94 16.04
N VAL A 150 -20.43 5.83 14.71
CA VAL A 150 -21.72 5.74 14.02
C VAL A 150 -22.51 4.51 14.48
N LEU A 151 -21.84 3.37 14.68
CA LEU A 151 -22.48 2.15 15.17
C LEU A 151 -22.99 2.35 16.61
N THR A 152 -22.17 2.96 17.47
CA THR A 152 -22.52 3.26 18.87
C THR A 152 -23.75 4.17 18.95
N GLU A 153 -23.79 5.25 18.16
CA GLU A 153 -24.93 6.17 18.09
C GLU A 153 -26.21 5.48 17.62
N ARG A 154 -26.12 4.61 16.61
CA ARG A 154 -27.27 3.83 16.10
C ARG A 154 -27.82 2.87 17.16
N LEU A 155 -26.94 2.19 17.89
CA LEU A 155 -27.35 1.28 18.97
C LEU A 155 -27.99 2.04 20.14
N ALA A 156 -27.48 3.23 20.47
CA ALA A 156 -28.07 4.07 21.51
C ALA A 156 -29.51 4.51 21.16
N ILE A 157 -29.77 4.88 19.90
CA ILE A 157 -31.12 5.23 19.42
C ILE A 157 -32.04 4.01 19.47
N ALA A 158 -31.58 2.84 19.01
CA ALA A 158 -32.39 1.62 18.99
C ALA A 158 -32.77 1.12 20.39
N ASN A 159 -31.91 1.35 21.39
CA ASN A 159 -32.13 0.93 22.79
C ASN A 159 -32.95 1.94 23.62
N ASN A 160 -33.27 3.11 23.06
CA ASN A 160 -34.16 4.09 23.69
C ASN A 160 -35.17 4.63 22.66
N PRO A 161 -36.07 3.78 22.12
CA PRO A 161 -37.21 4.24 21.36
C PRO A 161 -38.13 4.92 22.37
N GLY A 162 -38.36 6.24 22.23
CA GLY A 162 -39.15 7.00 23.21
C GLY A 162 -40.54 6.43 23.49
#